data_AF-A0A960X007-F1
#
_entry.id   AF-A0A960X007-F1
#
_cell.length_a   1.000
_cell.length_b   1.000
_cell.length_c   1.000
_cell.angle_alpha   90.00
_cell.angle_beta   90.00
_cell.angle_gamma   90.00
#
_symmetry.space_group_name_H-M   'P 1'
#
loop_
_entity.id
_entity.type
_entity.pdbx_description
1 polymer ?
#
loop_
_entity_poly.entity_id
_entity_poly.type
_entity_poly.pdbx_seq_one_letter_code
_entity_poly.pdbx_strand_id
1 'polypeptide(L)' 'YFRIQNPWTQTKRYDPEGRYIKTWVPELKNTAASALLEAPKDGRPIASGYPLPMVEHSAERDRTLALFAQHKAARR' A
#
# COMPACT_ATOMS: atom_id res chain seq x y z
N TYR A 1 -15.20 -13.88 7.18
CA TYR A 1 -14.91 -12.45 6.91
C TYR A 1 -13.46 -12.37 6.43
N PHE A 2 -13.21 -11.80 5.25
CA PHE A 2 -11.85 -11.69 4.69
C PHE A 2 -11.53 -10.21 4.49
N ARG A 3 -10.57 -9.69 5.28
CA ARG A 3 -10.17 -8.27 5.26
C ARG A 3 -8.78 -8.16 4.67
N ILE A 4 -8.68 -7.48 3.54
CA ILE A 4 -7.40 -7.09 2.93
C ILE A 4 -7.13 -5.66 3.36
N GLN A 5 -5.95 -5.43 3.94
CA GLN A 5 -5.56 -4.11 4.41
C GLN A 5 -5.04 -3.27 3.24
N ASN A 6 -5.54 -2.05 3.10
CA ASN A 6 -5.04 -1.11 2.11
C ASN A 6 -3.97 -0.22 2.77
N PRO A 7 -2.69 -0.32 2.34
CA PRO A 7 -1.59 0.37 2.99
C PRO A 7 -1.79 1.89 2.99
N TRP A 8 -2.30 2.45 1.90
CA TRP A 8 -2.51 3.89 1.72
C TRP A 8 -3.59 4.43 2.67
N THR A 9 -4.70 3.71 2.83
CA THR A 9 -5.76 4.16 3.76
C THR A 9 -5.35 4.00 5.22
N GLN A 10 -4.50 3.00 5.54
CA GLN A 10 -3.93 2.89 6.88
C GLN A 10 -3.01 4.08 7.18
N THR A 11 -2.14 4.46 6.25
CA THR A 11 -1.29 5.65 6.41
C THR A 11 -2.13 6.90 6.60
N LYS A 12 -3.15 7.14 5.75
CA LYS A 12 -4.08 8.27 5.89
C LYS A 12 -4.74 8.34 7.27
N ARG A 13 -5.07 7.20 7.86
CA ARG A 13 -5.79 7.13 9.14
C ARG A 13 -4.89 7.27 10.36
N TYR A 14 -3.71 6.65 10.33
CA TYR A 14 -2.86 6.48 11.52
C TYR A 14 -1.57 7.31 11.47
N ASP A 15 -1.12 7.72 10.29
CA ASP A 15 0.08 8.53 10.11
C ASP A 15 -0.09 9.59 8.99
N PRO A 16 -1.05 10.53 9.12
CA PRO A 16 -1.35 11.52 8.09
C PRO A 16 -0.17 12.46 7.78
N GLU A 17 0.76 12.61 8.72
CA GLU A 17 1.98 13.41 8.56
C GLU A 17 3.20 12.58 8.11
N GLY A 18 3.06 11.26 8.04
CA GLY A 18 4.15 10.35 7.68
C GLY A 18 5.28 10.33 8.72
N ARG A 19 5.04 10.74 9.97
CA ARG A 19 6.09 10.83 11.00
C ARG A 19 6.68 9.46 11.30
N TYR A 20 5.83 8.44 11.41
CA TYR A 20 6.30 7.09 11.67
C TYR A 20 7.10 6.57 10.48
N ILE A 21 6.56 6.69 9.27
CA ILE A 21 7.26 6.26 8.04
C ILE A 21 8.62 6.96 7.91
N LYS A 22 8.68 8.27 8.09
CA LYS A 22 9.93 9.06 7.98
C LYS A 22 10.96 8.74 9.06
N THR A 23 10.52 8.24 10.21
CA THR A 23 11.42 7.83 11.30
C THR A 23 12.11 6.51 10.97
N TRP A 24 11.37 5.56 10.39
CA TRP A 24 11.86 4.20 10.12
C TRP A 24 12.41 4.01 8.70
N VAL A 25 12.04 4.88 7.77
CA VAL A 25 12.44 4.85 6.36
C VAL A 25 13.10 6.20 6.03
N PRO A 26 14.38 6.39 6.40
CA PRO A 26 15.05 7.69 6.32
C PRO A 26 15.16 8.23 4.90
N GLU A 27 15.14 7.38 3.87
CA GLU A 27 15.11 7.80 2.48
C GLU A 27 13.82 8.56 2.09
N LEU A 28 12.75 8.41 2.88
CA LEU A 28 11.49 9.15 2.70
C LEU A 28 11.38 10.41 3.59
N LYS A 29 12.41 10.72 4.39
CA LYS A 29 12.38 11.82 5.37
C LYS A 29 12.02 13.18 4.75
N ASN A 30 12.57 13.46 3.57
CA ASN A 30 12.38 14.72 2.84
C ASN A 30 11.15 14.73 1.93
N THR A 31 10.39 13.63 1.88
CA THR A 31 9.19 13.52 1.04
C THR A 31 8.02 14.26 1.68
N ALA A 32 7.21 14.92 0.85
CA ALA A 32 5.93 15.48 1.26
C ALA A 32 5.01 14.40 1.85
N ALA A 33 4.38 14.67 2.99
CA ALA A 33 3.51 13.70 3.65
C ALA A 33 2.37 13.23 2.73
N SER A 34 1.81 14.14 1.91
CA SER A 34 0.76 13.84 0.92
C SER A 34 1.16 12.74 -0.06
N ALA A 35 2.43 12.63 -0.43
CA ALA A 35 2.93 11.59 -1.34
C ALA A 35 2.99 10.19 -0.70
N LEU A 36 2.96 10.10 0.63
CA LEU A 36 2.92 8.83 1.39
C LEU A 36 1.50 8.31 1.58
N LEU A 37 0.50 9.15 1.32
CA LEU A 37 -0.91 8.84 1.57
C LEU A 37 -1.57 8.08 0.41
N GLU A 38 -0.98 8.09 -0.77
CA GLU A 38 -1.55 7.49 -1.99
C GLU A 38 -0.50 6.74 -2.78
N ALA A 39 -0.97 5.77 -3.58
CA ALA A 39 -0.09 5.08 -4.51
C ALA A 39 0.51 6.06 -5.53
N PRO A 40 1.78 5.88 -5.93
CA PRO A 40 2.38 6.67 -7.00
C PRO A 40 1.63 6.42 -8.30
N LYS A 41 1.01 7.47 -8.85
CA LYS A 41 0.18 7.38 -10.07
C LYS A 41 1.00 7.45 -11.35
N ASP A 42 2.16 8.10 -11.31
CA ASP A 42 2.92 8.45 -12.51
C ASP A 42 4.04 7.45 -12.86
N GLY A 43 4.05 6.26 -12.23
CA GLY A 43 5.14 5.29 -12.38
C GLY A 43 6.50 5.84 -11.89
N ARG A 44 6.47 6.89 -11.06
CA ARG A 44 7.67 7.51 -10.48
C ARG A 44 7.81 7.13 -9.00
N PRO A 45 9.04 6.88 -8.53
CA PRO A 45 9.32 6.73 -7.12
C PRO A 45 8.81 7.89 -6.27
N ILE A 46 8.41 7.58 -5.03
CA ILE A 46 8.02 8.58 -4.03
C ILE A 46 9.22 9.43 -3.59
N ALA A 47 10.42 8.86 -3.64
CA ALA A 47 11.68 9.53 -3.38
C ALA A 47 12.76 9.00 -4.32
N SER A 48 13.80 9.80 -4.55
CA SER A 48 14.95 9.37 -5.34
C SER A 48 15.59 8.13 -4.71
N GLY A 49 15.81 7.09 -5.51
CA GLY A 49 16.37 5.82 -5.05
C GLY A 49 15.41 4.90 -4.29
N TYR A 50 14.17 5.33 -4.02
CA TYR A 50 13.16 4.45 -3.42
C TYR A 50 12.46 3.60 -4.50
N PRO A 51 12.16 2.32 -4.24
CA PRO A 51 11.51 1.48 -5.23
C PRO A 51 10.06 1.90 -5.51
N LEU A 52 9.57 1.53 -6.69
CA LEU A 52 8.15 1.57 -7.00
C LEU A 52 7.40 0.47 -6.21
N PRO A 53 6.08 0.63 -5.99
CA PRO A 53 5.28 -0.46 -5.45
C PRO A 53 5.47 -1.74 -6.29
N MET A 54 5.75 -2.86 -5.62
CA MET A 54 5.97 -4.15 -6.29
C MET A 54 4.73 -4.67 -7.01
N VAL A 55 3.55 -4.26 -6.55
CA VAL A 55 2.26 -4.70 -7.06
C VAL A 55 1.26 -3.54 -7.06
N GLU A 56 0.28 -3.62 -7.95
CA GLU A 56 -0.90 -2.77 -7.89
C GLU A 56 -1.89 -3.39 -6.90
N HIS A 57 -2.20 -2.64 -5.83
CA HIS A 57 -2.96 -3.17 -4.70
C HIS A 57 -4.39 -3.54 -5.07
N SER A 58 -5.06 -2.80 -5.95
CA SER A 58 -6.44 -3.09 -6.34
C SER A 58 -6.55 -4.40 -7.13
N ALA A 59 -5.64 -4.62 -8.09
CA ALA A 59 -5.56 -5.83 -8.89
C ALA A 59 -5.24 -7.06 -8.02
N GLU A 60 -4.23 -6.96 -7.14
CA GLU A 60 -3.87 -8.08 -6.26
C GLU A 60 -4.94 -8.36 -5.20
N ARG A 61 -5.66 -7.33 -4.74
CA ARG A 61 -6.82 -7.50 -3.87
C ARG A 61 -7.90 -8.35 -4.54
N ASP A 62 -8.26 -8.03 -5.78
CA ASP A 62 -9.31 -8.73 -6.52
C ASP A 62 -8.89 -10.16 -6.85
N ARG A 63 -7.62 -10.36 -7.25
CA ARG A 63 -7.04 -11.69 -7.43
C ARG A 63 -7.10 -12.53 -6.16
N THR A 64 -6.73 -11.94 -5.02
CA THR A 64 -6.74 -12.63 -3.73
C THR A 64 -8.17 -13.01 -3.33
N LEU A 65 -9.16 -12.13 -3.56
CA LEU A 65 -10.57 -12.42 -3.27
C LEU A 65 -11.11 -13.56 -4.14
N ALA A 66 -10.76 -13.58 -5.43
CA ALA A 66 -11.16 -14.65 -6.34
C ALA A 66 -10.58 -16.00 -5.91
N LEU A 67 -9.28 -16.06 -5.60
CA LEU A 67 -8.61 -17.28 -5.11
C LEU A 67 -9.21 -17.75 -3.78
N PHE A 68 -9.48 -16.83 -2.85
CA PHE A 68 -10.11 -17.16 -1.57
C PHE A 68 -11.52 -17.73 -1.75
N ALA A 69 -12.32 -17.16 -2.68
CA ALA A 69 -13.65 -17.66 -2.99
C ALA A 69 -13.62 -19.07 -3.57
N GLN A 70 -12.72 -19.33 -4.54
CA GLN A 70 -12.52 -20.66 -5.13
C GLN A 70 -12.13 -21.70 -4.08
N HIS A 71 -11.13 -21.39 -3.25
CA HIS A 71 -10.67 -22.30 -2.21
C HIS A 71 -11.73 -22.56 -1.14
N LYS A 72 -12.55 -21.55 -0.80
CA LYS A 72 -13.68 -21.73 0.12
C LYS A 72 -14.78 -22.61 -0.48
N ALA A 73 -15.04 -22.51 -1.78
CA ALA A 73 -16.01 -23.35 -2.48
C ALA A 73 -15.54 -24.81 -2.56
N ALA A 74 -14.25 -25.04 -2.83
CA ALA A 74 -13.67 -26.39 -2.89
C ALA A 74 -13.57 -27.11 -1.54
N ARG A 75 -13.66 -26.37 -0.43
CA ARG A 75 -13.67 -26.91 0.95
C ARG A 75 -15.07 -27.15 1.52
N ARG A 76 -16.12 -26.87 0.75
CA ARG A 76 -17.52 -27.14 1.10
C ARG A 76 -18.01 -28.37 0.38
#